data_AF-A0A9E6K0K0-F1
#
_entry.id   AF-A0A9E6K0K0-F1
#
_cell.length_a   1.000
_cell.length_b   1.000
_cell.length_c   1.000
_cell.angle_alpha   90.00
_cell.angle_beta   90.00
_cell.angle_gamma   90.00
#
_symmetry.space_group_name_H-M   'P 1'
#
loop_
_entity.id
_entity.type
_entity.pdbx_description
1 polymer ?
#
loop_
_entity_poly.entity_id
_entity_poly.type
_entity_poly.pdbx_seq_one_letter_code
_entity_poly.pdbx_strand_id
1 'polypeptide(L)'
;MTTSSKPQIGPQAAKPKETLSSWLSVLFKAALKELPKRVKSLAIQLGIVLLFQFTFWWSAISQYIPSFIAGPVIFLTATYNDILPKTIYWIIIFTFGKRLFKSIQKNGLKEAFRPIKQLKPELLNSLSALRQKANVYLCIGAGVGLIIANNFASYSRFSGARNKFDKYFIALVISFTISYLLGEGRKHWIFKAARLIFSDLAKALKLKYRYTDFHTYVILSGFILGLLLDAPLIFMQIMYGGYICGFILIGIGLLLNFTSTKPVVKNEKALG
;
A
#
# COMPACT_ATOMS: atom_id res chain seq x y z
N MET A 1 -15.61 -43.90 -42.43
CA MET A 1 -14.45 -42.99 -42.54
C MET A 1 -14.98 -41.60 -42.83
N THR A 2 -14.99 -40.72 -41.83
CA THR A 2 -15.35 -39.31 -41.97
C THR A 2 -14.22 -38.49 -41.39
N THR A 3 -13.53 -37.77 -42.27
CA THR A 3 -12.40 -36.90 -41.97
C THR A 3 -12.89 -35.64 -41.27
N SER A 4 -12.72 -35.58 -39.95
CA SER A 4 -12.94 -34.37 -39.16
C SER A 4 -11.78 -33.40 -39.40
N SER A 5 -12.06 -32.33 -40.16
CA SER A 5 -11.16 -31.20 -40.37
C SER A 5 -10.98 -30.41 -39.07
N LYS A 6 -9.77 -30.45 -38.51
CA LYS A 6 -9.37 -29.55 -37.41
C LYS A 6 -9.43 -28.09 -37.89
N PRO A 7 -10.06 -27.17 -37.15
CA PRO A 7 -9.95 -25.75 -37.47
C PRO A 7 -8.53 -25.25 -37.18
N GLN A 8 -7.89 -24.69 -38.21
CA GLN A 8 -6.61 -24.00 -38.12
C GLN A 8 -6.79 -22.70 -37.30
N ILE A 9 -6.15 -22.64 -36.13
CA ILE A 9 -6.00 -21.41 -35.35
C ILE A 9 -4.94 -20.58 -36.06
N GLY A 10 -5.36 -19.51 -36.75
CA GLY A 10 -4.47 -18.53 -37.36
C GLY A 10 -3.54 -17.86 -36.34
N PRO A 11 -2.41 -17.28 -36.79
CA PRO A 11 -1.46 -16.62 -35.90
C PRO A 11 -2.13 -15.43 -35.20
N GLN A 12 -2.42 -15.59 -33.90
CA GLN A 12 -2.81 -14.48 -33.05
C GLN A 12 -1.67 -13.46 -33.05
N ALA A 13 -1.89 -12.32 -33.70
CA ALA A 13 -0.99 -11.18 -33.65
C ALA A 13 -0.62 -10.92 -32.18
N ALA A 14 0.67 -11.06 -31.87
CA ALA A 14 1.20 -10.89 -30.52
C ALA A 14 0.86 -9.47 -30.05
N LYS A 15 -0.13 -9.35 -29.16
CA LYS A 15 -0.48 -8.07 -28.55
C LYS A 15 0.80 -7.45 -27.95
N PRO A 16 1.08 -6.17 -28.23
CA PRO A 16 2.27 -5.52 -27.72
C PRO A 16 2.33 -5.67 -26.19
N LYS A 17 3.48 -6.11 -25.67
CA LYS A 17 3.68 -6.31 -24.23
C LYS A 17 3.50 -4.96 -23.52
N GLU A 18 2.51 -4.88 -22.64
CA GLU A 18 2.22 -3.70 -21.83
C GLU A 18 3.43 -3.35 -20.93
N THR A 19 3.83 -2.07 -20.91
CA THR A 19 4.88 -1.51 -20.04
C THR A 19 4.27 -0.61 -18.96
N LEU A 20 5.00 -0.34 -17.88
CA LEU A 20 4.57 0.59 -16.83
C LEU A 20 4.27 1.98 -17.40
N SER A 21 5.13 2.50 -18.27
CA SER A 21 4.93 3.81 -18.89
C SER A 21 3.69 3.87 -19.76
N SER A 22 3.42 2.81 -20.54
CA SER A 22 2.21 2.71 -21.36
C SER A 22 0.95 2.63 -20.49
N TRP A 23 0.98 1.85 -19.41
CA TRP A 23 -0.13 1.71 -18.47
C TRP A 23 -0.39 3.01 -17.69
N LEU A 24 0.66 3.68 -17.21
CA LEU A 24 0.56 5.00 -16.58
C LEU A 24 0.02 6.05 -17.54
N SER A 25 0.43 6.02 -18.81
CA SER A 25 -0.09 6.95 -19.83
C SER A 25 -1.59 6.74 -20.08
N VAL A 26 -2.06 5.48 -20.08
CA VAL A 26 -3.50 5.16 -20.18
C VAL A 26 -4.25 5.64 -18.94
N LEU A 27 -3.72 5.36 -17.74
CA LEU A 27 -4.31 5.87 -16.49
C LEU A 27 -4.34 7.39 -16.44
N PHE A 28 -3.27 8.04 -16.90
CA PHE A 28 -3.16 9.49 -16.94
C PHE A 28 -4.16 10.11 -17.92
N LYS A 29 -4.30 9.56 -19.13
CA LYS A 29 -5.32 9.99 -20.10
C LYS A 29 -6.74 9.78 -19.56
N ALA A 30 -7.00 8.65 -18.91
CA ALA A 30 -8.29 8.38 -18.28
C ALA A 30 -8.56 9.36 -17.12
N ALA A 31 -7.54 9.62 -16.29
CA ALA A 31 -7.61 10.56 -15.19
C ALA A 31 -7.82 12.00 -15.68
N LEU A 32 -7.14 12.45 -16.75
CA LEU A 32 -7.34 13.74 -17.38
C LEU A 32 -8.77 13.90 -17.93
N LYS A 33 -9.31 12.86 -18.54
CA LYS A 33 -10.69 12.86 -19.06
C LYS A 33 -11.75 12.95 -17.95
N GLU A 34 -11.48 12.33 -16.80
CA GLU A 34 -12.35 12.41 -15.62
C GLU A 34 -12.04 13.62 -14.72
N LEU A 35 -10.91 14.28 -14.93
CA LEU A 35 -10.42 15.40 -14.15
C LEU A 35 -11.46 16.51 -13.98
N PRO A 36 -12.15 17.01 -15.02
CA PRO A 36 -13.14 18.08 -14.82
C PRO A 36 -14.29 17.67 -13.88
N LYS A 37 -14.74 16.41 -13.93
CA LYS A 37 -15.77 15.90 -13.02
C LYS A 37 -15.24 15.73 -11.60
N ARG A 38 -14.01 15.21 -11.46
CA ARG A 38 -13.36 14.98 -10.16
C ARG A 38 -12.90 16.28 -9.51
N VAL A 39 -12.40 17.25 -10.27
CA VAL A 39 -12.02 18.60 -9.82
C VAL A 39 -13.25 19.34 -9.31
N LYS A 40 -14.41 19.24 -9.98
CA LYS A 40 -15.64 19.80 -9.42
C LYS A 40 -16.00 19.18 -8.07
N SER A 41 -15.93 17.85 -7.96
CA SER A 41 -16.17 17.16 -6.68
C SER A 41 -15.12 17.47 -5.62
N LEU A 42 -13.84 17.58 -5.99
CA LEU A 42 -12.73 17.90 -5.10
C LEU A 42 -12.77 19.37 -4.67
N ALA A 43 -13.13 20.30 -5.55
CA ALA A 43 -13.34 21.70 -5.22
C ALA A 43 -14.52 21.87 -4.27
N ILE A 44 -15.59 21.09 -4.44
CA ILE A 44 -16.70 21.05 -3.46
C ILE A 44 -16.21 20.45 -2.14
N GLN A 45 -15.47 19.35 -2.16
CA GLN A 45 -14.94 18.73 -0.93
C GLN A 45 -13.93 19.62 -0.21
N LEU A 46 -13.00 20.23 -0.93
CA LEU A 46 -12.04 21.23 -0.42
C LEU A 46 -12.76 22.48 0.04
N GLY A 47 -13.79 22.94 -0.67
CA GLY A 47 -14.64 24.04 -0.27
C GLY A 47 -15.38 23.75 1.04
N ILE A 48 -15.90 22.54 1.22
CA ILE A 48 -16.51 22.10 2.49
C ILE A 48 -15.44 22.02 3.58
N VAL A 49 -14.28 21.42 3.32
CA VAL A 49 -13.19 21.34 4.30
C VAL A 49 -12.70 22.73 4.69
N LEU A 50 -12.51 23.64 3.74
CA LEU A 50 -12.13 25.03 3.97
C LEU A 50 -13.23 25.82 4.69
N LEU A 51 -14.50 25.58 4.37
CA LEU A 51 -15.65 26.19 5.05
C LEU A 51 -15.71 25.73 6.50
N PHE A 52 -15.58 24.42 6.76
CA PHE A 52 -15.43 23.88 8.11
C PHE A 52 -14.19 24.50 8.78
N GLN A 53 -13.06 24.52 8.11
CA GLN A 53 -11.85 25.08 8.67
C GLN A 53 -11.99 26.58 8.97
N PHE A 54 -12.71 27.37 8.18
CA PHE A 54 -13.00 28.78 8.46
C PHE A 54 -14.04 28.97 9.58
N THR A 55 -15.16 28.24 9.54
CA THR A 55 -16.23 28.35 10.55
C THR A 55 -15.79 27.86 11.93
N PHE A 56 -14.98 26.80 11.98
CA PHE A 56 -14.51 26.23 13.25
C PHE A 56 -13.21 26.86 13.76
N TRP A 57 -12.44 27.57 12.91
CA TRP A 57 -11.26 28.33 13.34
C TRP A 57 -11.60 29.76 13.79
N TRP A 58 -12.81 30.26 13.48
CA TRP A 58 -13.32 31.51 14.06
C TRP A 58 -13.73 31.30 15.53
N SER A 59 -12.73 31.10 16.40
CA SER A 59 -12.65 31.28 17.87
C SER A 59 -13.77 30.80 18.82
N ALA A 60 -14.95 30.40 18.37
CA ALA A 60 -16.13 30.25 19.22
C ALA A 60 -16.77 28.85 19.20
N ILE A 61 -16.38 27.97 18.25
CA ILE A 61 -17.09 26.69 18.03
C ILE A 61 -16.25 25.46 18.42
N SER A 62 -14.94 25.59 18.65
CA SER A 62 -14.10 24.44 19.04
C SER A 62 -14.54 23.75 20.34
N GLN A 63 -15.21 24.49 21.25
CA GLN A 63 -15.77 23.97 22.50
C GLN A 63 -17.05 23.14 22.31
N TYR A 64 -17.70 23.24 21.16
CA TYR A 64 -18.97 22.54 20.85
C TYR A 64 -18.79 21.36 19.89
N ILE A 65 -17.56 21.04 19.47
CA ILE A 65 -17.30 19.90 18.60
C ILE A 65 -17.40 18.62 19.45
N PRO A 66 -18.25 17.64 19.07
CA PRO A 66 -18.26 16.33 19.70
C PRO A 66 -16.85 15.73 19.67
N SER A 67 -16.36 15.26 20.82
CA SER A 67 -14.98 14.80 21.01
C SER A 67 -14.50 13.77 19.99
N PHE A 68 -15.42 12.99 19.39
CA PHE A 68 -15.11 12.01 18.34
C PHE A 68 -14.72 12.63 16.98
N ILE A 69 -15.19 13.84 16.64
CA ILE A 69 -14.85 14.59 15.41
C ILE A 69 -13.70 15.56 15.68
N ALA A 70 -13.64 16.11 16.91
CA ALA A 70 -12.55 16.96 17.36
C ALA A 70 -11.20 16.24 17.28
N GLY A 71 -11.15 14.94 17.63
CA GLY A 71 -9.96 14.11 17.54
C GLY A 71 -9.27 14.20 16.18
N PRO A 72 -9.87 13.72 15.07
CA PRO A 72 -9.25 13.74 13.74
C PRO A 72 -8.93 15.14 13.18
N VAL A 73 -9.70 16.17 13.52
CA VAL A 73 -9.53 17.54 12.98
C VAL A 73 -8.45 18.31 13.73
N ILE A 74 -8.41 18.23 15.06
CA ILE A 74 -7.36 18.83 15.92
C ILE A 74 -6.02 18.11 15.71
N PHE A 75 -6.06 16.79 15.48
CA PHE A 75 -4.94 15.93 15.10
C PHE A 75 -4.22 16.35 13.80
N LEU A 76 -4.90 17.01 12.87
CA LEU A 76 -4.34 17.43 11.57
C LEU A 76 -3.88 18.89 11.54
N THR A 77 -4.45 19.74 12.39
CA THR A 77 -4.15 21.18 12.43
C THR A 77 -3.01 21.51 13.40
N ALA A 78 -2.81 20.75 14.47
CA ALA A 78 -1.81 21.09 15.49
C ALA A 78 -0.41 20.46 15.28
N THR A 79 -0.27 19.32 14.60
CA THR A 79 0.94 18.47 14.80
C THR A 79 1.90 18.33 13.62
N TYR A 80 1.58 18.81 12.42
CA TYR A 80 2.44 18.64 11.25
C TYR A 80 2.61 19.95 10.49
N ASN A 81 3.84 20.42 10.33
CA ASN A 81 4.15 21.50 9.37
C ASN A 81 4.39 20.96 7.95
N ASP A 82 4.53 19.65 7.78
CA ASP A 82 4.83 19.03 6.49
C ASP A 82 3.59 18.65 5.69
N ILE A 83 3.55 19.10 4.43
CA ILE A 83 2.43 18.93 3.50
C ILE A 83 2.25 17.46 3.08
N LEU A 84 3.34 16.69 2.99
CA LEU A 84 3.35 15.38 2.33
C LEU A 84 2.64 14.28 3.14
N PRO A 85 2.93 14.06 4.45
CA PRO A 85 2.20 13.08 5.25
C PRO A 85 0.72 13.42 5.41
N LYS A 86 0.38 14.71 5.58
CA LYS A 86 -1.02 15.18 5.63
C LYS A 86 -1.77 14.85 4.34
N THR A 87 -1.13 15.11 3.21
CA THR A 87 -1.72 14.86 1.88
C THR A 87 -1.97 13.38 1.68
N ILE A 88 -1.01 12.51 2.02
CA ILE A 88 -1.18 11.05 1.94
C ILE A 88 -2.34 10.59 2.84
N TYR A 89 -2.38 11.05 4.08
CA TYR A 89 -3.46 10.72 5.02
C TYR A 89 -4.83 11.11 4.46
N TRP A 90 -5.00 12.36 4.01
CA TRP A 90 -6.26 12.84 3.46
C TRP A 90 -6.67 12.09 2.19
N ILE A 91 -5.71 11.79 1.30
CA ILE A 91 -5.99 10.96 0.13
C ILE A 91 -6.53 9.60 0.57
N ILE A 92 -5.90 8.94 1.54
CA ILE A 92 -6.37 7.64 2.04
C ILE A 92 -7.77 7.77 2.65
N ILE A 93 -8.01 8.72 3.55
CA ILE A 93 -9.33 8.90 4.18
C ILE A 93 -10.41 9.21 3.15
N PHE A 94 -10.19 10.12 2.20
CA PHE A 94 -11.21 10.51 1.23
C PHE A 94 -11.43 9.49 0.11
N THR A 95 -10.41 8.75 -0.29
CA THR A 95 -10.54 7.73 -1.34
C THR A 95 -10.97 6.40 -0.74
N PHE A 96 -10.16 5.86 0.15
CA PHE A 96 -10.36 4.56 0.76
C PHE A 96 -11.41 4.60 1.87
N GLY A 97 -11.38 5.61 2.76
CA GLY A 97 -12.38 5.75 3.82
C GLY A 97 -13.81 5.91 3.27
N LYS A 98 -14.00 6.71 2.22
CA LYS A 98 -15.30 6.81 1.51
C LYS A 98 -15.75 5.47 0.93
N ARG A 99 -14.84 4.70 0.35
CA ARG A 99 -15.13 3.37 -0.21
C ARG A 99 -15.53 2.39 0.91
N LEU A 100 -14.76 2.35 1.98
CA LEU A 100 -15.02 1.49 3.13
C LEU A 100 -16.35 1.85 3.80
N PHE A 101 -16.61 3.13 4.04
CA PHE A 101 -17.87 3.61 4.62
C PHE A 101 -19.08 3.21 3.76
N LYS A 102 -19.01 3.39 2.44
CA LYS A 102 -20.06 2.91 1.53
C LYS A 102 -20.23 1.40 1.58
N SER A 103 -19.15 0.64 1.73
CA SER A 103 -19.23 -0.81 1.87
C SER A 103 -19.88 -1.22 3.19
N ILE A 104 -19.56 -0.52 4.30
CA ILE A 104 -20.19 -0.75 5.62
C ILE A 104 -21.69 -0.43 5.54
N GLN A 105 -22.07 0.69 4.93
CA GLN A 105 -23.46 1.06 4.78
C GLN A 105 -24.27 0.07 3.93
N LYS A 106 -23.67 -0.45 2.85
CA LYS A 106 -24.38 -1.35 1.92
C LYS A 106 -24.40 -2.80 2.39
N ASN A 107 -23.28 -3.30 2.90
CA ASN A 107 -23.06 -4.74 3.13
C ASN A 107 -22.89 -5.08 4.63
N GLY A 108 -22.86 -4.08 5.50
CA GLY A 108 -22.59 -4.25 6.93
C GLY A 108 -21.09 -4.33 7.25
N LEU A 109 -20.77 -4.16 8.54
CA LEU A 109 -19.39 -4.10 9.04
C LEU A 109 -18.65 -5.43 8.84
N LYS A 110 -19.31 -6.57 9.07
CA LYS A 110 -18.69 -7.90 8.96
C LYS A 110 -18.21 -8.19 7.53
N GLU A 111 -19.03 -7.92 6.52
CA GLU A 111 -18.66 -8.14 5.12
C GLU A 111 -17.68 -7.08 4.61
N ALA A 112 -17.81 -5.82 5.06
CA ALA A 112 -16.86 -4.78 4.67
C ALA A 112 -15.42 -5.13 5.06
N PHE A 113 -15.20 -5.79 6.21
CA PHE A 113 -13.88 -6.20 6.70
C PHE A 113 -13.46 -7.62 6.28
N ARG A 114 -14.27 -8.32 5.48
CA ARG A 114 -13.93 -9.65 4.94
C ARG A 114 -12.59 -9.71 4.20
N PRO A 115 -12.19 -8.72 3.39
CA PRO A 115 -10.88 -8.71 2.74
C PRO A 115 -9.71 -8.90 3.72
N ILE A 116 -9.76 -8.28 4.89
CA ILE A 116 -8.69 -8.39 5.89
C ILE A 116 -8.57 -9.83 6.41
N LYS A 117 -9.69 -10.54 6.55
CA LYS A 117 -9.68 -11.96 6.94
C LYS A 117 -9.06 -12.85 5.85
N GLN A 118 -9.19 -12.45 4.58
CA GLN A 118 -8.58 -13.15 3.44
C GLN A 118 -7.07 -12.93 3.37
N LEU A 119 -6.52 -11.95 4.11
CA LEU A 119 -5.10 -11.67 4.08
C LEU A 119 -4.23 -12.85 4.56
N LYS A 120 -4.62 -13.46 5.69
CA LYS A 120 -3.89 -14.58 6.31
C LYS A 120 -3.78 -15.81 5.39
N PRO A 121 -4.87 -16.37 4.84
CA PRO A 121 -4.77 -17.56 3.99
C PRO A 121 -3.98 -17.30 2.72
N GLU A 122 -4.14 -16.13 2.07
CA GLU A 122 -3.36 -15.77 0.88
C GLU A 122 -1.87 -15.54 1.21
N LEU A 123 -1.56 -15.00 2.40
CA LEU A 123 -0.17 -14.87 2.86
C LEU A 123 0.47 -16.25 3.02
N LEU A 124 -0.19 -17.16 3.73
CA LEU A 124 0.32 -18.52 3.96
C LEU A 124 0.53 -19.26 2.63
N ASN A 125 -0.39 -19.12 1.68
CA ASN A 125 -0.25 -19.68 0.34
C ASN A 125 0.93 -19.05 -0.42
N SER A 126 1.12 -17.74 -0.30
CA SER A 126 2.25 -17.04 -0.95
C SER A 126 3.60 -17.39 -0.33
N LEU A 127 3.66 -17.53 1.01
CA LEU A 127 4.85 -17.98 1.73
C LEU A 127 5.20 -19.42 1.36
N SER A 128 4.23 -20.33 1.27
CA SER A 128 4.46 -21.72 0.89
C SER A 128 4.92 -21.86 -0.57
N ALA A 129 4.40 -21.02 -1.48
CA ALA A 129 4.81 -20.97 -2.87
C ALA A 129 6.25 -20.46 -3.05
N LEU A 130 6.67 -19.45 -2.29
CA LEU A 130 8.01 -18.85 -2.38
C LEU A 130 9.07 -19.52 -1.48
N ARG A 131 8.64 -20.34 -0.50
CA ARG A 131 9.50 -21.10 0.43
C ARG A 131 10.60 -20.24 1.06
N GLN A 132 11.87 -20.63 0.92
CA GLN A 132 13.00 -19.94 1.54
C GLN A 132 13.19 -18.50 1.02
N LYS A 133 12.82 -18.23 -0.24
CA LYS A 133 12.86 -16.87 -0.79
C LYS A 133 11.77 -15.98 -0.19
N ALA A 134 10.73 -16.55 0.41
CA ALA A 134 9.69 -15.77 1.08
C ALA A 134 10.26 -14.96 2.25
N ASN A 135 11.16 -15.55 3.03
CA ASN A 135 11.81 -14.87 4.16
C ASN A 135 12.65 -13.68 3.68
N VAL A 136 13.39 -13.85 2.56
CA VAL A 136 14.14 -12.75 1.92
C VAL A 136 13.21 -11.57 1.61
N TYR A 137 12.11 -11.83 0.91
CA TYR A 137 11.18 -10.78 0.51
C TYR A 137 10.44 -10.15 1.68
N LEU A 138 10.13 -10.95 2.71
CA LEU A 138 9.48 -10.47 3.93
C LEU A 138 10.43 -9.56 4.72
N CYS A 139 11.70 -9.95 4.88
CA CYS A 139 12.73 -9.13 5.54
C CYS A 139 12.97 -7.82 4.78
N ILE A 140 13.09 -7.86 3.44
CA ILE A 140 13.25 -6.64 2.63
C ILE A 140 12.02 -5.74 2.79
N GLY A 141 10.82 -6.30 2.65
CA GLY A 141 9.56 -5.55 2.83
C GLY A 141 9.48 -4.91 4.22
N ALA A 142 9.72 -5.69 5.27
CA ALA A 142 9.67 -5.23 6.65
C ALA A 142 10.72 -4.17 6.94
N GLY A 143 11.93 -4.31 6.40
CA GLY A 143 12.98 -3.31 6.56
C GLY A 143 12.61 -1.97 5.91
N VAL A 144 12.05 -2.00 4.69
CA VAL A 144 11.53 -0.80 4.03
C VAL A 144 10.36 -0.18 4.80
N GLY A 145 9.47 -1.02 5.34
CA GLY A 145 8.35 -0.59 6.18
C GLY A 145 8.82 0.16 7.44
N LEU A 146 9.80 -0.39 8.16
CA LEU A 146 10.39 0.25 9.33
C LEU A 146 11.07 1.58 9.02
N ILE A 147 11.83 1.66 7.93
CA ILE A 147 12.47 2.91 7.50
C ILE A 147 11.42 3.98 7.22
N ILE A 148 10.33 3.62 6.52
CA ILE A 148 9.26 4.56 6.18
C ILE A 148 8.44 4.96 7.42
N ALA A 149 8.11 4.03 8.30
CA ALA A 149 7.41 4.33 9.55
C ALA A 149 8.24 5.24 10.45
N ASN A 150 9.53 4.92 10.64
CA ASN A 150 10.43 5.74 11.42
C ASN A 150 10.63 7.12 10.78
N ASN A 151 10.57 7.21 9.45
CA ASN A 151 10.59 8.50 8.77
C ASN A 151 9.35 9.32 9.17
N PHE A 152 8.14 8.77 9.04
CA PHE A 152 6.91 9.42 9.51
C PHE A 152 6.95 9.77 11.01
N ALA A 153 7.61 8.96 11.84
CA ALA A 153 7.82 9.18 13.26
C ALA A 153 8.85 10.29 13.57
N SER A 154 9.92 10.38 12.79
CA SER A 154 11.11 11.19 13.09
C SER A 154 11.04 12.64 12.61
N TYR A 155 9.94 13.08 12.00
CA TYR A 155 9.78 14.48 11.57
C TYR A 155 9.47 15.44 12.74
N SER A 156 10.51 15.85 13.47
CA SER A 156 10.70 17.26 13.90
C SER A 156 12.07 17.41 14.59
N ARG A 157 12.85 18.40 14.14
CA ARG A 157 14.01 18.95 14.88
C ARG A 157 13.58 19.74 16.14
N PHE A 158 12.27 19.93 16.33
CA PHE A 158 11.68 20.67 17.44
C PHE A 158 11.01 19.69 18.40
N SER A 159 11.53 19.61 19.62
CA SER A 159 11.11 18.68 20.68
C SER A 159 9.68 18.92 21.20
N GLY A 160 9.14 20.13 21.03
CA GLY A 160 7.86 20.55 21.60
C GLY A 160 6.58 20.14 20.83
N ALA A 161 6.68 19.78 19.54
CA ALA A 161 5.53 19.44 18.69
C ALA A 161 5.40 17.91 18.45
N ARG A 162 5.88 17.10 19.39
CA ARG A 162 6.20 15.68 19.16
C ARG A 162 5.06 14.76 19.60
N ASN A 163 3.87 14.88 19.00
CA ASN A 163 2.81 13.91 19.28
C ASN A 163 3.12 12.59 18.55
N LYS A 164 3.85 11.70 19.22
CA LYS A 164 4.28 10.39 18.71
C LYS A 164 3.09 9.50 18.33
N PHE A 165 1.97 9.67 19.03
CA PHE A 165 0.73 8.95 18.78
C PHE A 165 0.17 9.24 17.37
N ASP A 166 0.24 10.49 16.94
CA ASP A 166 -0.31 10.90 15.64
C ASP A 166 0.46 10.30 14.47
N LYS A 167 1.78 10.19 14.64
CA LYS A 167 2.69 9.61 13.65
C LYS A 167 2.51 8.11 13.49
N TYR A 168 2.27 7.42 14.60
CA TYR A 168 1.93 6.01 14.58
C TYR A 168 0.58 5.75 13.92
N PHE A 169 -0.40 6.63 14.14
CA PHE A 169 -1.71 6.49 13.53
C PHE A 169 -1.68 6.57 12.00
N ILE A 170 -0.82 7.41 11.41
CA ILE A 170 -0.61 7.41 9.94
C ILE A 170 -0.07 6.06 9.46
N ALA A 171 0.93 5.49 10.14
CA ALA A 171 1.48 4.18 9.81
C ALA A 171 0.42 3.06 9.92
N LEU A 172 -0.45 3.12 10.94
CA LEU A 172 -1.60 2.22 11.11
C LEU A 172 -2.59 2.35 9.94
N VAL A 173 -2.95 3.57 9.56
CA VAL A 173 -3.91 3.82 8.46
C VAL A 173 -3.36 3.31 7.13
N ILE A 174 -2.07 3.52 6.86
CA ILE A 174 -1.40 2.97 5.68
C ILE A 174 -1.39 1.44 5.74
N SER A 175 -0.99 0.85 6.87
CA SER A 175 -0.94 -0.60 7.07
C SER A 175 -2.30 -1.25 6.86
N PHE A 176 -3.36 -0.65 7.43
CA PHE A 176 -4.73 -1.09 7.28
C PHE A 176 -5.19 -1.03 5.82
N THR A 177 -4.91 0.08 5.15
CA THR A 177 -5.28 0.28 3.74
C THR A 177 -4.60 -0.77 2.86
N ILE A 178 -3.28 -0.95 2.97
CA ILE A 178 -2.56 -1.95 2.17
C ILE A 178 -3.06 -3.36 2.49
N SER A 179 -3.30 -3.68 3.77
CA SER A 179 -3.84 -4.98 4.18
C SER A 179 -5.20 -5.24 3.54
N TYR A 180 -6.07 -4.24 3.53
CA TYR A 180 -7.37 -4.33 2.88
C TYR A 180 -7.23 -4.57 1.38
N LEU A 181 -6.38 -3.79 0.70
CA LEU A 181 -6.16 -3.90 -0.74
C LEU A 181 -5.53 -5.24 -1.15
N LEU A 182 -4.64 -5.79 -0.33
CA LEU A 182 -4.12 -7.14 -0.51
C LEU A 182 -5.22 -8.20 -0.33
N GLY A 183 -6.08 -8.00 0.66
CA GLY A 183 -7.23 -8.84 0.95
C GLY A 183 -8.28 -8.89 -0.16
N GLU A 184 -8.46 -7.81 -0.92
CA GLU A 184 -9.34 -7.79 -2.11
C GLU A 184 -8.81 -8.69 -3.24
N GLY A 185 -7.56 -9.12 -3.14
CA GLY A 185 -6.95 -10.12 -4.01
C GLY A 185 -6.22 -9.56 -5.23
N ARG A 186 -5.71 -10.49 -6.04
CA ARG A 186 -4.74 -10.23 -7.13
C ARG A 186 -5.29 -9.41 -8.30
N LYS A 187 -6.61 -9.21 -8.35
CA LYS A 187 -7.27 -8.36 -9.36
C LYS A 187 -7.06 -6.87 -9.10
N HIS A 188 -6.58 -6.50 -7.91
CA HIS A 188 -6.36 -5.11 -7.56
C HIS A 188 -5.17 -4.50 -8.35
N TRP A 189 -5.27 -3.22 -8.69
CA TRP A 189 -4.30 -2.52 -9.54
C TRP A 189 -2.87 -2.54 -8.97
N ILE A 190 -2.72 -2.69 -7.65
CA ILE A 190 -1.43 -2.74 -6.96
C ILE A 190 -0.58 -3.94 -7.42
N PHE A 191 -1.20 -5.10 -7.69
CA PHE A 191 -0.52 -6.27 -8.22
C PHE A 191 -0.07 -6.06 -9.66
N LYS A 192 -0.93 -5.44 -10.48
CA LYS A 192 -0.57 -5.07 -11.86
C LYS A 192 0.58 -4.06 -11.88
N ALA A 193 0.50 -3.02 -11.06
CA ALA A 193 1.55 -2.00 -10.94
C ALA A 193 2.88 -2.63 -10.51
N ALA A 194 2.90 -3.43 -9.44
CA ALA A 194 4.10 -4.12 -8.99
C ALA A 194 4.68 -5.02 -10.09
N ARG A 195 3.85 -5.83 -10.74
CA ARG A 195 4.29 -6.71 -11.84
C ARG A 195 4.93 -5.92 -12.99
N LEU A 196 4.38 -4.77 -13.36
CA LEU A 196 4.94 -3.90 -14.40
C LEU A 196 6.26 -3.25 -13.96
N ILE A 197 6.34 -2.71 -12.73
CA ILE A 197 7.58 -2.15 -12.17
C ILE A 197 8.71 -3.18 -12.24
N PHE A 198 8.47 -4.38 -11.70
CA PHE A 198 9.49 -5.42 -11.67
C PHE A 198 9.80 -5.99 -13.05
N SER A 199 8.81 -6.08 -13.95
CA SER A 199 9.06 -6.50 -15.32
C SER A 199 9.94 -5.50 -16.07
N ASP A 200 9.74 -4.20 -15.89
CA ASP A 200 10.51 -3.18 -16.59
C ASP A 200 11.90 -3.04 -15.98
N LEU A 201 12.02 -3.13 -14.65
CA LEU A 201 13.31 -3.18 -13.96
C LEU A 201 14.13 -4.42 -14.36
N ALA A 202 13.50 -5.59 -14.43
CA ALA A 202 14.18 -6.82 -14.86
C ALA A 202 14.68 -6.72 -16.30
N LYS A 203 13.92 -6.10 -17.20
CA LYS A 203 14.37 -5.81 -18.58
C LYS A 203 15.54 -4.84 -18.60
N ALA A 204 15.43 -3.72 -17.87
CA ALA A 204 16.48 -2.69 -17.81
C ALA A 204 17.80 -3.26 -17.28
N LEU A 205 17.73 -4.13 -16.27
CA LEU A 205 18.89 -4.76 -15.64
C LEU A 205 19.27 -6.12 -16.28
N LYS A 206 18.61 -6.53 -17.37
CA LYS A 206 18.80 -7.83 -18.05
C LYS A 206 18.73 -9.05 -17.12
N LEU A 207 17.92 -8.97 -16.06
CA LEU A 207 17.76 -10.04 -15.08
C LEU A 207 16.80 -11.10 -15.63
N LYS A 208 17.22 -12.38 -15.57
CA LYS A 208 16.37 -13.55 -15.88
C LYS A 208 15.41 -13.87 -14.73
N TYR A 209 14.76 -12.85 -14.16
CA TYR A 209 13.88 -13.01 -13.00
C TYR A 209 12.41 -13.02 -13.41
N ARG A 210 11.65 -14.03 -13.00
CA ARG A 210 10.19 -14.10 -13.21
C ARG A 210 9.48 -13.61 -11.95
N TYR A 211 9.01 -12.37 -11.99
CA TYR A 211 8.21 -11.80 -10.91
C TYR A 211 6.75 -12.27 -11.01
N THR A 212 6.18 -12.69 -9.89
CA THR A 212 4.80 -13.21 -9.79
C THR A 212 4.04 -12.50 -8.67
N ASP A 213 2.72 -12.61 -8.65
CA ASP A 213 1.88 -11.96 -7.63
C ASP A 213 2.20 -12.40 -6.20
N PHE A 214 2.71 -13.62 -6.03
CA PHE A 214 3.18 -14.11 -4.74
C PHE A 214 4.30 -13.22 -4.17
N HIS A 215 5.18 -12.68 -5.02
CA HIS A 215 6.24 -11.78 -4.60
C HIS A 215 5.67 -10.47 -4.09
N THR A 216 4.73 -9.88 -4.83
CA THR A 216 4.04 -8.65 -4.40
C THR A 216 3.36 -8.86 -3.06
N TYR A 217 2.69 -10.01 -2.91
CA TYR A 217 1.97 -10.35 -1.70
C TYR A 217 2.90 -10.42 -0.49
N VAL A 218 4.01 -11.16 -0.60
CA VAL A 218 4.98 -11.31 0.50
C VAL A 218 5.73 -10.02 0.80
N ILE A 219 6.17 -9.27 -0.23
CA ILE A 219 6.85 -7.98 -0.04
C ILE A 219 5.93 -6.98 0.65
N LEU A 220 4.68 -6.82 0.19
CA LEU A 220 3.74 -5.87 0.79
C LEU A 220 3.28 -6.31 2.17
N SER A 221 3.15 -7.61 2.42
CA SER A 221 2.89 -8.13 3.77
C SER A 221 4.07 -7.88 4.71
N GLY A 222 5.30 -8.08 4.24
CA GLY A 222 6.51 -7.66 4.96
C GLY A 222 6.49 -6.16 5.25
N PHE A 223 6.15 -5.33 4.26
CA PHE A 223 6.02 -3.89 4.42
C PHE A 223 5.02 -3.48 5.50
N ILE A 224 3.83 -4.11 5.51
CA ILE A 224 2.83 -3.92 6.58
C ILE A 224 3.42 -4.30 7.94
N LEU A 225 4.10 -5.46 8.05
CA LEU A 225 4.75 -5.86 9.30
C LEU A 225 5.78 -4.84 9.74
N GLY A 226 6.59 -4.31 8.81
CA GLY A 226 7.56 -3.25 9.10
C GLY A 226 6.91 -1.98 9.64
N LEU A 227 5.82 -1.53 9.04
CA LEU A 227 5.07 -0.37 9.53
C LEU A 227 4.51 -0.58 10.94
N LEU A 228 4.04 -1.80 11.25
CA LEU A 228 3.49 -2.14 12.56
C LEU A 228 4.58 -2.38 13.62
N LEU A 229 5.74 -2.91 13.23
CA LEU A 229 6.88 -3.14 14.12
C LEU A 229 7.55 -1.85 14.59
N ASP A 230 7.25 -0.71 13.96
CA ASP A 230 7.71 0.59 14.47
C ASP A 230 6.98 1.01 15.75
N ALA A 231 5.77 0.48 16.02
CA ALA A 231 5.01 0.78 17.24
C ALA A 231 5.80 0.55 18.54
N PRO A 232 6.34 -0.66 18.80
CA PRO A 232 7.13 -0.91 19.99
C PRO A 232 8.39 -0.04 20.04
N LEU A 233 9.02 0.28 18.91
CA LEU A 233 10.21 1.14 18.86
C LEU A 233 9.89 2.58 19.29
N ILE A 234 8.72 3.08 18.91
CA ILE A 234 8.20 4.38 19.37
C ILE A 234 7.96 4.38 20.89
N PHE A 235 7.38 3.30 21.44
CA PHE A 235 7.18 3.13 22.89
C PHE A 235 8.50 3.07 23.66
N MET A 236 9.52 2.41 23.11
CA MET A 236 10.88 2.37 23.67
C MET A 236 11.65 3.68 23.49
N GLN A 237 11.05 4.68 22.83
CA GLN A 237 11.63 6.01 22.60
C GLN A 237 12.95 6.03 21.82
N ILE A 238 13.22 4.99 21.02
CA ILE A 238 14.47 4.89 20.24
C ILE A 238 14.32 5.70 18.94
N MET A 239 14.91 6.89 18.88
CA MET A 239 14.73 7.84 17.77
C MET A 239 15.13 7.31 16.37
N TYR A 240 16.15 6.46 16.31
CA TYR A 240 16.65 5.87 15.07
C TYR A 240 16.38 4.36 14.98
N GLY A 241 15.55 3.83 15.89
CA GLY A 241 15.33 2.39 16.02
C GLY A 241 14.83 1.77 14.73
N GLY A 242 13.82 2.36 14.10
CA GLY A 242 13.27 1.82 12.87
C GLY A 242 14.21 1.94 11.67
N TYR A 243 15.08 2.97 11.61
CA TYR A 243 16.14 3.02 10.58
C TYR A 243 17.15 1.89 10.77
N ILE A 244 17.66 1.72 12.00
CA ILE A 244 18.68 0.71 12.33
C ILE A 244 18.13 -0.70 12.07
N CYS A 245 16.99 -1.03 12.68
CA CYS A 245 16.31 -2.31 12.48
C CYS A 245 15.94 -2.52 11.00
N GLY A 246 15.52 -1.46 10.31
CA GLY A 246 15.18 -1.50 8.91
C GLY A 246 16.35 -1.88 8.01
N PHE A 247 17.50 -1.21 8.17
CA PHE A 247 18.72 -1.53 7.43
C PHE A 247 19.25 -2.93 7.78
N ILE A 248 19.19 -3.34 9.05
CA ILE A 248 19.56 -4.70 9.47
C ILE A 248 18.68 -5.74 8.78
N LEU A 249 17.36 -5.56 8.75
CA LEU A 249 16.46 -6.50 8.09
C LEU A 249 16.71 -6.59 6.57
N ILE A 250 16.98 -5.46 5.92
CA ILE A 250 17.36 -5.45 4.49
C ILE A 250 18.69 -6.21 4.30
N GLY A 251 19.70 -5.94 5.14
CA GLY A 251 20.98 -6.63 5.11
C GLY A 251 20.86 -8.14 5.30
N ILE A 252 20.09 -8.58 6.30
CA ILE A 252 19.77 -10.00 6.53
C ILE A 252 19.04 -10.59 5.32
N GLY A 253 18.06 -9.89 4.76
CA GLY A 253 17.35 -10.35 3.56
C GLY A 253 18.30 -10.57 2.38
N LEU A 254 19.24 -9.64 2.15
CA LEU A 254 20.27 -9.78 1.11
C LEU A 254 21.22 -10.94 1.39
N LEU A 255 21.69 -11.11 2.63
CA LEU A 255 22.54 -12.24 3.03
C LEU A 255 21.84 -13.59 2.81
N LEU A 256 20.57 -13.70 3.21
CA LEU A 256 19.74 -14.88 3.00
C LEU A 256 19.56 -15.19 1.51
N ASN A 257 19.54 -14.18 0.65
CA ASN A 257 19.45 -14.38 -0.79
C ASN A 257 20.71 -15.05 -1.38
N PHE A 258 21.89 -14.80 -0.79
CA PHE A 258 23.14 -15.46 -1.21
C PHE A 258 23.28 -16.89 -0.67
N THR A 259 22.72 -17.18 0.50
CA THR A 259 22.79 -18.52 1.11
C THR A 259 21.69 -19.48 0.64
N SER A 260 20.58 -18.96 0.10
CA SER A 260 19.47 -19.78 -0.41
C SER A 260 19.75 -20.33 -1.82
N THR A 261 20.56 -21.38 -1.89
CA THR A 261 21.09 -22.01 -3.12
C THR A 261 20.12 -22.91 -3.88
N LYS A 262 18.82 -22.99 -3.53
CA LYS A 262 17.88 -23.89 -4.23
C LYS A 262 16.91 -23.13 -5.15
N PRO A 263 17.07 -23.19 -6.49
CA PRO A 263 16.06 -22.70 -7.41
C PRO A 263 14.85 -23.64 -7.38
N VAL A 264 13.67 -23.13 -7.05
CA VAL A 264 12.42 -23.89 -7.19
C VAL A 264 11.32 -22.99 -7.74
N VAL A 265 11.03 -23.15 -9.03
CA VAL A 265 9.68 -22.98 -9.57
C VAL A 265 9.44 -24.19 -10.48
N LYS A 266 8.87 -25.27 -9.91
CA LYS A 266 8.48 -26.46 -10.69
C LYS A 266 6.96 -26.63 -10.87
N ASN A 267 6.12 -25.79 -10.24
CA ASN A 267 4.66 -25.97 -10.22
C ASN A 267 3.87 -24.75 -10.74
N GLU A 268 4.32 -24.12 -11.84
CA GLU A 268 3.53 -23.06 -12.52
C GLU A 268 2.64 -23.60 -13.65
N LYS A 269 2.66 -24.90 -13.98
CA LYS A 269 1.80 -25.47 -15.03
C LYS A 269 0.37 -25.80 -14.58
N ALA A 270 0.04 -25.68 -13.28
CA ALA A 270 -1.25 -26.14 -12.75
C ALA A 270 -2.23 -25.03 -12.32
N LEU A 271 -1.84 -23.76 -12.35
CA LEU A 271 -2.70 -22.64 -11.94
C LEU A 271 -2.58 -21.52 -12.97
N GLY A 272 -3.43 -21.60 -14.00
CA GLY A 272 -3.59 -20.59 -15.04
C GLY A 272 -4.17 -19.27 -14.54
#